data_AF-A0A529NFC6-F1
#
_entry.id   AF-A0A529NFC6-F1
#
_cell.length_a   1.000
_cell.length_b   1.000
_cell.length_c   1.000
_cell.angle_alpha   90.00
_cell.angle_beta   90.00
_cell.angle_gamma   90.00
#
_symmetry.space_group_name_H-M   'P 1'
#
loop_
_entity.id
_entity.type
_entity.pdbx_description
1 polymer ?
#
loop_
_entity_poly.entity_id
_entity_poly.type
_entity_poly.pdbx_seq_one_letter_code
_entity_poly.pdbx_strand_id
1 'polypeptide(L)' 'MRQRHSEDHDRKDHWQAVALSADIRRKPRRILIDGQPVVLFRSAQGIAALFDRCPHR' A
#
# COMPACT_ATOMS: atom_id res chain seq x y z
N MET A 1 6.86 -11.38 25.71
CA MET A 1 5.66 -10.78 25.09
C MET A 1 5.79 -9.27 25.15
N ARG A 2 6.08 -8.58 24.03
CA ARG A 2 6.04 -7.11 23.98
C ARG A 2 4.72 -6.70 23.34
N GLN A 3 3.83 -6.12 24.14
CA GLN A 3 2.59 -5.50 23.70
C GLN A 3 2.97 -4.33 22.76
N ARG A 4 2.78 -4.51 21.45
CA ARG A 4 2.98 -3.49 20.40
C ARG A 4 1.63 -3.13 19.75
N HIS A 5 0.57 -3.02 20.53
CA HIS A 5 -0.78 -2.82 19.98
C HIS A 5 -1.30 -1.38 20.15
N SER A 6 -0.65 -0.54 20.96
CA SER A 6 -1.16 0.81 21.29
C SER A 6 -0.72 1.92 20.32
N GLU A 7 0.35 1.74 19.53
CA GLU A 7 0.85 2.75 18.58
C GLU A 7 0.36 2.53 17.13
N ASP A 8 -0.32 1.43 16.85
CA ASP A 8 -0.72 0.99 15.50
C ASP A 8 -2.02 1.64 15.01
N HIS A 9 -2.82 2.24 15.90
CA HIS A 9 -4.07 2.91 15.52
C HIS A 9 -3.84 4.32 14.98
N ASP A 10 -2.92 5.08 15.55
CA ASP A 10 -2.69 6.50 15.20
C ASP A 10 -2.18 6.65 13.76
N ARG A 11 -1.39 5.70 13.26
CA ARG A 11 -0.75 5.76 11.95
C ARG A 11 -1.67 5.44 10.76
N LYS A 12 -2.79 4.73 10.99
CA LYS A 12 -3.66 4.22 9.92
C LYS A 12 -4.54 5.28 9.28
N ASP A 13 -4.84 6.34 10.03
CA ASP A 13 -5.73 7.43 9.58
C ASP A 13 -4.95 8.61 8.98
N HIS A 14 -3.73 8.35 8.48
CA HIS A 14 -2.84 9.36 7.94
C HIS A 14 -2.39 9.03 6.52
N TRP A 15 -2.19 10.06 5.70
CA TRP A 15 -1.59 9.92 4.39
C TRP A 15 -0.11 9.54 4.51
N GLN A 16 0.30 8.48 3.81
CA GLN A 16 1.68 8.02 3.77
C GLN A 16 2.25 8.12 2.35
N ALA A 17 3.39 8.80 2.20
CA ALA A 17 4.15 8.78 0.97
C ALA A 17 4.91 7.44 0.85
N VAL A 18 4.61 6.66 -0.18
CA VAL A 18 5.13 5.28 -0.32
C VAL A 18 5.96 5.04 -1.58
N ALA A 19 5.83 5.91 -2.59
CA ALA A 19 6.60 5.84 -3.84
C ALA A 19 6.52 7.17 -4.59
N LEU A 20 7.50 7.42 -5.48
CA LEU A 20 7.37 8.46 -6.49
C LEU A 20 6.45 7.97 -7.62
N SER A 21 5.63 8.88 -8.16
CA SER A 21 4.75 8.53 -9.30
C SER A 21 5.55 8.01 -10.51
N ALA A 22 6.76 8.54 -10.74
CA ALA A 22 7.65 8.12 -11.82
C ALA A 22 8.15 6.67 -11.70
N ASP A 23 8.14 6.11 -10.49
CA ASP A 23 8.55 4.74 -10.22
C ASP A 23 7.43 3.72 -10.50
N ILE A 24 6.18 4.20 -10.58
CA ILE A 24 5.02 3.38 -10.96
C ILE A 24 4.88 3.50 -12.47
N ARG A 25 5.48 2.55 -13.19
CA ARG A 25 5.47 2.49 -14.66
C ARG A 25 4.37 1.54 -15.14
N ARG A 26 4.56 0.87 -16.28
CA ARG A 26 3.59 -0.08 -16.84
C ARG A 26 3.38 -1.32 -15.96
N LYS A 27 4.43 -1.77 -15.26
CA LYS A 27 4.37 -2.93 -14.37
C LYS A 27 3.86 -2.48 -13.00
N PRO A 28 2.80 -3.10 -12.44
CA PRO A 28 2.38 -2.86 -11.07
C PRO A 28 3.52 -3.11 -10.07
N ARG A 29 3.60 -2.28 -9.03
CA ARG A 29 4.66 -2.34 -8.02
C ARG A 29 4.07 -2.70 -6.65
N ARG A 30 4.58 -3.78 -6.05
CA ARG A 30 4.28 -4.14 -4.66
C ARG A 30 5.06 -3.25 -3.70
N ILE A 31 4.41 -2.83 -2.62
CA ILE A 31 5.00 -2.21 -1.43
C ILE A 31 4.45 -2.90 -0.18
N LEU A 32 5.05 -2.61 0.98
CA LEU A 32 4.54 -3.00 2.29
C LEU A 32 4.13 -1.76 3.07
N ILE A 33 2.92 -1.78 3.62
CA ILE A 33 2.43 -0.78 4.57
C ILE A 33 2.04 -1.54 5.84
N ASP A 34 2.75 -1.32 6.95
CA ASP A 34 2.60 -2.10 8.20
C ASP A 34 2.62 -3.62 8.00
N GLY A 35 3.53 -4.07 7.12
CA GLY A 35 3.64 -5.48 6.77
C GLY A 35 2.49 -6.02 5.91
N GLN A 36 1.47 -5.20 5.60
CA GLN A 36 0.42 -5.57 4.64
C GLN A 36 0.88 -5.27 3.21
N PRO A 37 0.77 -6.24 2.28
CA PRO A 37 1.16 -6.03 0.90
C PRO A 37 0.09 -5.25 0.12
N VAL A 38 0.53 -4.17 -0.53
CA VAL A 38 -0.29 -3.30 -1.38
C VAL A 38 0.35 -3.22 -2.75
N VAL A 39 -0.47 -3.28 -3.81
CA VAL A 39 -0.04 -3.10 -5.19
C VAL A 39 -0.41 -1.71 -5.69
N LEU A 40 0.59 -0.97 -6.18
CA LEU A 40 0.44 0.32 -6.85
C LEU A 40 0.46 0.11 -8.37
N PHE A 41 -0.45 0.73 -9.10
CA PHE A 41 -0.52 0.62 -10.56
C PHE A 41 -1.12 1.87 -11.20
N ARG A 42 -0.91 2.02 -12.52
CA ARG A 42 -1.59 3.05 -13.32
C ARG A 42 -2.93 2.54 -13.81
N SER A 43 -4.00 3.26 -13.47
CA SER A 43 -5.35 3.10 -14.02
C SER A 43 -5.64 4.19 -15.06
N ALA A 44 -6.84 4.17 -15.64
CA ALA A 44 -7.29 5.23 -16.55
C ALA A 44 -7.44 6.61 -15.85
N GLN A 45 -7.57 6.63 -14.52
CA GLN A 45 -7.78 7.84 -13.72
C GLN A 45 -6.51 8.32 -12.98
N GLY A 46 -5.39 7.60 -13.07
CA GLY A 46 -4.14 7.98 -12.41
C GLY A 46 -3.47 6.82 -11.67
N ILE A 47 -2.88 7.11 -10.51
CA ILE A 47 -2.28 6.08 -9.64
C ILE A 47 -3.37 5.51 -8.73
N ALA A 48 -3.46 4.18 -8.70
CA ALA A 48 -4.36 3.45 -7.82
C ALA A 48 -3.58 2.47 -6.94
N ALA A 49 -4.21 2.09 -5.83
CA ALA A 49 -3.69 1.13 -4.87
C ALA A 49 -4.78 0.10 -4.52
N LEU A 50 -4.40 -1.17 -4.43
CA LEU A 50 -5.24 -2.27 -3.93
C LEU A 50 -4.42 -3.12 -2.98
N PHE A 51 -5.07 -3.88 -2.09
CA PHE A 51 -4.39 -5.00 -1.43
C PHE A 51 -3.82 -5.93 -2.51
N ASP A 52 -2.60 -6.43 -2.31
CA ASP A 52 -1.96 -7.32 -3.27
C ASP A 52 -2.50 -8.76 -3.13
N ARG A 53 -3.81 -8.89 -3.31
CA ARG A 53 -4.57 -10.14 -3.28
C ARG A 53 -5.62 -10.10 -4.37
N CYS A 54 -5.65 -11.15 -5.20
CA CYS A 54 -6.73 -11.33 -6.17
C CYS A 54 -7.97 -11.88 -5.46
N PRO A 55 -9.15 -11.23 -5.55
CA PRO A 55 -10.36 -11.69 -4.85
C PRO A 55 -10.90 -13.02 -5.37
N HIS A 56 -10.43 -13.50 -6.53
CA HIS A 56 -10.82 -14.78 -7.10
C HIS A 56 -10.26 -15.99 -6.33
N ARG A 57 -9.19 -15.81 -5.53
CA ARG A 57 -8.59 -16.89 -4.73
C ARG A 57 -8.63 -16.60 -3.23
#